data_AF-A0A349L269-F1
#
_entry.id   AF-A0A349L269-F1
#
_cell.length_a   1.000
_cell.length_b   1.000
_cell.length_c   1.000
_cell.angle_alpha   90.00
_cell.angle_beta   90.00
_cell.angle_gamma   90.00
#
_symmetry.space_group_name_H-M   'P 1'
#
loop_
_entity.id
_entity.type
_entity.pdbx_description
1 polymer ?
#
loop_
_entity_poly.entity_id
_entity_poly.type
_entity_poly.pdbx_seq_one_letter_code
_entity_poly.pdbx_strand_id
1 'polypeptide(L)' 'GEKIAVDAQFRTAVAGIYAGGDCVLPGQDLTVQAVQHGKLAALAIHHDIQSNVEAA' A
#
# COMPACT_ATOMS: atom_id res chain seq x y z
N GLY A 1 -3.09 -3.17 -17.90
CA GLY A 1 -2.07 -3.93 -17.17
C GLY A 1 -2.71 -4.39 -15.89
N GLU A 2 -2.62 -5.68 -15.58
CA GLU A 2 -3.39 -6.35 -14.52
C GLU A 2 -3.00 -5.92 -13.09
N LYS A 3 -1.98 -5.07 -12.94
CA LYS A 3 -1.40 -4.66 -11.66
C LYS A 3 -1.57 -3.15 -11.42
N ILE A 4 -1.85 -2.80 -10.17
CA ILE A 4 -2.08 -1.45 -9.65
C ILE A 4 -0.74 -0.73 -9.47
N ALA A 5 -0.65 0.49 -9.99
CA ALA A 5 0.48 1.37 -9.72
C ALA A 5 0.35 1.95 -8.31
N VAL A 6 1.41 1.82 -7.53
CA VAL A 6 1.51 2.38 -6.18
C VAL A 6 2.77 3.21 -6.02
N ASP A 7 2.74 4.14 -5.08
CA ASP A 7 3.93 4.88 -4.66
C ASP A 7 4.80 4.08 -3.67
N ALA A 8 5.86 4.71 -3.16
CA ALA A 8 6.76 4.09 -2.17
C ALA A 8 6.08 3.72 -0.84
N GLN A 9 4.89 4.25 -0.58
CA GLN A 9 4.08 4.03 0.62
C GLN A 9 2.88 3.11 0.35
N PHE A 10 2.84 2.44 -0.81
CA PHE A 10 1.75 1.54 -1.20
C PHE A 10 0.39 2.25 -1.35
N ARG A 11 0.41 3.56 -1.60
CA ARG A 11 -0.78 4.35 -1.93
C ARG A 11 -1.04 4.30 -3.42
N THR A 12 -2.31 4.21 -3.78
CA THR A 12 -2.73 4.32 -5.18
C THR A 12 -2.89 5.78 -5.59
N ALA A 13 -3.22 6.03 -6.85
CA ALA A 13 -3.56 7.38 -7.33
C ALA A 13 -4.81 7.97 -6.65
N VAL A 14 -5.63 7.16 -5.98
CA VAL A 14 -6.82 7.61 -5.25
C VAL A 14 -6.48 7.74 -3.77
N ALA A 15 -6.72 8.92 -3.21
CA ALA A 15 -6.48 9.20 -1.80
C ALA A 15 -7.31 8.27 -0.89
N GLY A 16 -6.68 7.73 0.15
CA GLY A 16 -7.30 6.77 1.07
C GLY A 16 -7.39 5.33 0.53
N ILE A 17 -6.94 5.08 -0.70
CA ILE A 17 -6.89 3.73 -1.28
C ILE A 17 -5.44 3.24 -1.36
N TYR A 18 -5.22 2.04 -0.85
CA TYR A 18 -3.92 1.38 -0.75
C TYR A 18 -3.97 0.02 -1.42
N ALA A 19 -2.85 -0.40 -1.97
CA ALA A 19 -2.72 -1.72 -2.57
C ALA A 19 -1.37 -2.32 -2.21
N GLY A 20 -1.32 -3.63 -1.99
CA GLY A 20 -0.10 -4.38 -1.71
C GLY A 20 -0.31 -5.85 -2.07
N GLY A 21 0.77 -6.60 -2.23
CA GLY A 21 0.70 -8.00 -2.65
C GLY A 21 1.07 -8.20 -4.12
N ASP A 22 0.52 -9.25 -4.72
CA ASP A 22 0.74 -9.61 -6.13
C ASP A 22 0.00 -8.67 -7.10
N CYS A 23 -0.94 -7.87 -6.58
CA CYS A 23 -1.71 -6.90 -7.34
C CYS A 23 -0.97 -5.59 -7.60
N VAL A 24 0.28 -5.40 -7.12
CA VAL A 24 1.03 -4.13 -7.29
C VAL A 24 2.30 -4.25 -8.12
N LEU A 25 2.69 -3.15 -8.76
CA LEU A 25 3.98 -3.00 -9.45
C LEU A 25 4.94 -2.13 -8.61
N PRO A 26 6.25 -2.45 -8.57
CA PRO A 26 6.91 -3.67 -9.05
C PRO A 26 6.78 -4.83 -8.04
N GLY A 27 6.40 -6.01 -8.53
CA GLY A 27 6.29 -7.22 -7.72
C GLY A 27 6.60 -8.45 -8.55
N GLN A 28 7.56 -9.26 -8.10
CA GLN A 28 7.63 -10.65 -8.56
C GLN A 28 6.57 -11.40 -7.77
N ASP A 29 5.79 -12.28 -8.41
CA ASP A 29 4.68 -13.05 -7.81
C ASP A 29 5.22 -14.08 -6.79
N LEU A 30 5.88 -13.56 -5.76
CA LEU A 30 6.57 -14.25 -4.67
C LEU A 30 5.80 -13.95 -3.40
N THR A 31 5.32 -15.01 -2.75
CA THR A 31 4.49 -14.91 -1.54
C THR A 31 5.17 -14.13 -0.41
N VAL A 32 6.49 -14.21 -0.28
CA VAL A 32 7.28 -13.44 0.70
C VAL A 32 7.23 -11.93 0.43
N GLN A 33 7.26 -11.53 -0.84
CA GLN A 33 7.17 -10.14 -1.22
C GLN A 33 5.74 -9.62 -0.99
N ALA A 34 4.73 -10.45 -1.28
CA ALA A 34 3.34 -10.10 -1.04
C ALA A 34 3.05 -9.82 0.45
N VAL A 35 3.60 -10.64 1.37
CA VAL A 35 3.48 -10.43 2.81
C VAL A 35 4.14 -9.12 3.25
N GLN A 36 5.35 -8.83 2.75
CA GLN A 36 6.06 -7.59 3.05
C GLN A 36 5.29 -6.36 2.56
N HIS A 37 4.74 -6.42 1.34
CA HIS A 37 3.91 -5.36 0.77
C HIS A 37 2.65 -5.13 1.63
N GLY A 38 1.98 -6.20 2.07
CA GLY A 38 0.82 -6.09 2.95
C GLY A 38 1.14 -5.39 4.28
N LYS A 39 2.28 -5.72 4.89
CA LYS A 39 2.76 -5.04 6.11
C LYS A 39 2.99 -3.54 5.87
N LEU A 40 3.64 -3.18 4.76
CA LEU A 40 3.93 -1.77 4.44
C LEU A 40 2.66 -0.98 4.14
N ALA A 41 1.71 -1.56 3.39
CA ALA A 41 0.41 -0.94 3.14
C ALA A 41 -0.37 -0.71 4.45
N ALA A 42 -0.38 -1.68 5.38
CA ALA A 42 -1.02 -1.53 6.68
C ALA A 42 -0.39 -0.41 7.54
N LEU A 43 0.95 -0.29 7.51
CA LEU A 43 1.65 0.81 8.20
C LEU A 43 1.30 2.17 7.60
N ALA A 44 1.18 2.26 6.28
CA ALA A 44 0.79 3.50 5.61
C ALA A 44 -0.65 3.90 5.96
N ILE A 45 -1.58 2.94 5.96
CA ILE A 45 -2.97 3.15 6.41
C ILE A 45 -2.99 3.65 7.86
N HIS A 46 -2.23 2.99 8.75
CA HIS A 46 -2.18 3.37 10.15
C HIS A 46 -1.64 4.79 10.35
N HIS A 47 -0.56 5.13 9.65
CA HIS A 47 0.03 6.47 9.68
C HIS A 47 -0.97 7.53 9.20
N ASP A 48 -1.64 7.33 8.07
CA ASP A 48 -2.62 8.29 7.54
C ASP A 48 -3.82 8.47 8.46
N ILE A 49 -4.31 7.39 9.06
CA ILE A 49 -5.41 7.48 10.04
C ILE A 49 -4.95 8.26 11.27
N GLN A 50 -3.77 7.98 11.82
CA GLN A 50 -3.26 8.72 12.98
C GLN A 50 -3.01 10.20 12.67
N SER A 51 -2.40 10.52 11.52
CA SER A 51 -2.20 11.91 11.10
C SER A 51 -3.52 12.66 10.87
N ASN A 52 -4.55 11.99 10.36
CA ASN A 52 -5.89 12.59 10.24
C ASN A 52 -6.60 12.78 11.58
N VAL A 53 -6.31 11.94 12.58
CA VAL A 53 -6.84 12.11 13.94
C VAL A 53 -6.17 13.29 14.66
N GLU A 54 -4.89 13.54 14.42
CA GLU A 54 -4.17 14.70 15.00
C GLU A 54 -4.55 16.04 14.34
N ALA A 55 -5.05 16.00 13.10
CA ALA A 55 -5.47 17.19 12.35
C ALA A 55 -6.94 17.59 12.59
N ALA A 56 -7.73 16.77 13.30
CA ALA A 56 -9.15 16.99 13.60
C ALA A 56 -9.36 17.50 15.04
#